data_AF-A0A963NGG9-F1
#
_entry.id   AF-A0A963NGG9-F1
#
_cell.length_a   1.000
_cell.length_b   1.000
_cell.length_c   1.000
_cell.angle_alpha   90.00
_cell.angle_beta   90.00
_cell.angle_gamma   90.00
#
_symmetry.space_group_name_H-M   'P 1'
#
loop_
_entity.id
_entity.type
_entity.pdbx_description
1 polymer ?
#
loop_
_entity_poly.entity_id
_entity_poly.type
_entity_poly.pdbx_seq_one_letter_code
_entity_poly.pdbx_strand_id
1 'polypeptide(L)'
;MARPMAQPGACDLFLARLPGVGRPLCEGAQLVPSGGVSRLGRPIFWRDVMPPSSATAFPGAPLRVLVVGAMHGDELTSASLALHWIGLAEGADQPVHWRFIPVLNPDGLLARRPTRVNARGVDLNRNFNTPGWERDAPLYWEKRTRKDPRRWP
;
A
#
# COMPACT_ATOMS: atom_id res chain seq x y z
N MET A 1 25.23 10.52 22.44
CA MET A 1 23.91 10.02 22.00
C MET A 1 23.71 10.48 20.57
N ALA A 2 23.59 9.57 19.60
CA ALA A 2 23.33 9.94 18.21
C ALA A 2 21.89 10.47 18.10
N ARG A 3 21.75 11.70 17.59
CA ARG A 3 20.46 12.32 17.29
C ARG A 3 19.75 11.43 16.25
N PRO A 4 18.51 10.96 16.49
CA PRO A 4 17.83 10.13 15.50
C PRO A 4 17.71 10.95 14.21
N MET A 5 18.27 10.43 13.11
CA MET A 5 18.07 11.04 11.80
C MET A 5 16.56 11.09 11.54
N ALA A 6 16.05 12.26 11.16
CA ALA A 6 14.66 12.40 10.78
C ALA A 6 14.36 11.39 9.65
N GLN A 7 13.40 10.50 9.88
CA GLN A 7 12.93 9.57 8.86
C GLN A 7 12.36 10.39 7.69
N PRO A 8 12.70 10.08 6.43
CA PRO A 8 12.18 10.82 5.28
C PRO A 8 10.65 10.71 5.22
N GLY A 9 10.00 11.80 4.80
CA GLY A 9 8.55 11.82 4.60
C GLY A 9 8.14 10.91 3.44
N ALA A 10 6.85 10.55 3.39
CA ALA A 10 6.30 9.69 2.35
C ALA A 10 6.62 10.21 0.94
N CYS A 11 6.43 11.52 0.71
CA CYS A 11 6.63 12.13 -0.59
C CYS A 11 8.09 12.20 -1.01
N ASP A 12 9.02 12.34 -0.06
CA ASP A 12 10.46 12.31 -0.36
C ASP A 12 10.91 10.91 -0.81
N LEU A 13 10.23 9.87 -0.33
CA LEU A 13 10.47 8.50 -0.76
C LEU A 13 9.81 8.19 -2.12
N PHE A 14 8.55 8.58 -2.30
CA PHE A 14 7.74 8.05 -3.41
C PHE A 14 7.86 8.83 -4.73
N LEU A 15 8.03 10.16 -4.68
CA LEU A 15 7.91 11.01 -5.88
C LEU A 15 8.93 10.68 -6.97
N ALA A 16 10.12 10.20 -6.60
CA ALA A 16 11.13 9.77 -7.57
C ALA A 16 10.71 8.52 -8.37
N ARG A 17 9.70 7.77 -7.91
CA ARG A 17 9.24 6.51 -8.52
C ARG A 17 7.83 6.56 -9.10
N LEU A 18 7.02 7.55 -8.74
CA LEU A 18 5.61 7.60 -9.13
C LEU A 18 5.39 8.63 -10.25
N PRO A 19 5.49 8.22 -11.53
CA PRO A 19 5.14 9.12 -12.62
C PRO A 19 3.67 9.54 -12.52
N GLY A 20 3.38 10.80 -12.84
CA GLY A 20 2.03 11.36 -12.76
C GLY A 20 1.55 11.73 -11.35
N VAL A 21 2.42 11.65 -10.34
CA VAL A 21 2.17 12.17 -8.99
C VAL A 21 3.10 13.36 -8.76
N GLY A 22 2.54 14.57 -8.72
CA GLY A 22 3.26 15.76 -8.33
C GLY A 22 3.38 15.88 -6.80
N ARG A 23 4.35 16.68 -6.34
CA ARG A 23 4.51 16.99 -4.91
C ARG A 23 3.22 17.51 -4.25
N PRO A 24 2.46 18.45 -4.86
CA PRO A 24 1.22 18.94 -4.25
C PRO A 24 0.18 17.84 -4.01
N LEU A 25 0.02 16.91 -4.95
CA LEU A 25 -0.91 15.78 -4.80
C LEU A 25 -0.46 14.85 -3.66
N CYS A 26 0.84 14.52 -3.61
CA CYS A 26 1.37 13.64 -2.58
C CYS A 26 1.28 14.27 -1.17
N GLU A 27 1.63 15.55 -1.04
CA GLU A 27 1.54 16.26 0.24
C GLU A 27 0.09 16.47 0.67
N GLY A 28 -0.79 16.78 -0.29
CA GLY A 28 -2.24 16.86 -0.08
C GLY A 28 -2.87 15.55 0.39
N ALA A 29 -2.28 14.40 0.06
CA ALA A 29 -2.75 13.10 0.58
C ALA A 29 -2.53 12.93 2.09
N GLN A 30 -1.76 13.82 2.74
CA GLN A 30 -1.56 13.85 4.20
C GLN A 30 -1.18 12.48 4.79
N LEU A 31 -0.30 11.76 4.10
CA LEU A 31 0.16 10.46 4.55
C LEU A 31 0.92 10.57 5.88
N VAL A 32 0.58 9.71 6.83
CA VAL A 32 1.27 9.60 8.13
C VAL A 32 1.90 8.21 8.30
N PRO A 33 2.99 8.08 9.08
CA PRO A 33 3.55 6.77 9.39
C PRO A 33 2.52 5.89 10.10
N SER A 34 2.41 4.62 9.69
CA SER A 34 1.52 3.64 10.32
C SER A 34 2.10 3.03 11.60
N GLY A 35 3.38 3.29 11.89
CA GLY A 35 4.17 2.59 12.90
C GLY A 35 4.79 1.28 12.40
N GLY A 36 4.34 0.76 11.25
CA GLY A 36 4.95 -0.37 10.56
C GLY A 36 6.17 0.05 9.73
N VAL A 37 7.14 -0.84 9.61
CA VAL A 37 8.32 -0.68 8.75
C VAL A 37 8.54 -1.89 7.86
N SER A 38 9.13 -1.68 6.70
CA SER A 38 9.54 -2.72 5.78
C SER A 38 10.75 -3.51 6.30
N ARG A 39 11.21 -4.50 5.54
CA ARG A 39 12.40 -5.28 5.91
C ARG A 39 13.64 -4.40 5.98
N LEU A 40 13.77 -3.41 5.10
CA LEU A 40 14.89 -2.47 5.10
C LEU A 40 14.65 -1.25 6.00
N GLY A 41 13.67 -1.32 6.91
CA GLY A 41 13.39 -0.26 7.88
C GLY A 41 12.69 0.97 7.29
N ARG A 42 12.11 0.87 6.09
CA ARG A 42 11.40 1.97 5.47
C ARG A 42 10.01 2.09 6.07
N PRO A 43 9.54 3.29 6.48
CA PRO A 43 8.20 3.41 7.04
C PRO A 43 7.12 3.02 6.04
N ILE A 44 6.07 2.37 6.52
CA ILE A 44 4.82 2.19 5.78
C ILE A 44 3.90 3.33 6.18
N PHE A 45 3.37 4.03 5.19
CA PHE A 45 2.51 5.18 5.39
C PHE A 45 1.05 4.85 5.07
N TRP A 46 0.14 5.54 5.74
CA TRP A 46 -1.29 5.42 5.52
C TRP A 46 -2.01 6.77 5.60
N ARG A 47 -3.27 6.79 5.17
CA ARG A 47 -4.20 7.92 5.35
C ARG A 47 -5.58 7.37 5.69
N ASP A 48 -6.16 7.85 6.78
CA ASP A 48 -7.59 7.73 7.02
C ASP A 48 -8.30 8.97 6.47
N VAL A 49 -9.34 8.76 5.67
CA VAL A 49 -10.33 9.79 5.30
C VAL A 49 -11.61 9.45 6.05
N MET A 50 -11.98 10.33 6.99
CA MET A 50 -13.15 10.14 7.83
C MET A 50 -14.42 10.50 7.06
N PRO A 51 -15.56 9.83 7.34
CA PRO A 51 -16.83 10.24 6.78
C PRO A 51 -17.15 11.69 7.18
N PRO A 52 -17.83 12.46 6.32
CA PRO A 52 -18.16 13.86 6.60
C PRO A 52 -19.09 13.95 7.81
N SER A 53 -19.13 15.07 8.51
CA SER A 53 -20.03 15.24 9.67
C SER A 53 -21.50 15.17 9.28
N SER A 54 -21.85 15.47 8.02
CA SER A 54 -23.17 15.22 7.41
C SER A 54 -23.56 13.74 7.43
N ALA A 55 -22.59 12.83 7.55
CA ALA A 55 -22.83 11.39 7.52
C ALA A 55 -23.69 10.89 8.69
N THR A 56 -23.87 11.68 9.77
CA THR A 56 -24.81 11.37 10.85
C THR A 56 -26.26 11.34 10.38
N ALA A 57 -26.56 11.87 9.19
CA ALA A 57 -27.86 11.76 8.53
C ALA A 57 -28.12 10.36 7.96
N PHE A 58 -27.08 9.52 7.80
CA PHE A 58 -27.26 8.13 7.39
C PHE A 58 -27.43 7.24 8.62
N PRO A 59 -28.52 6.45 8.71
CA PRO A 59 -28.70 5.52 9.82
C PRO A 59 -27.69 4.36 9.72
N GLY A 60 -26.84 4.23 10.73
CA GLY A 60 -25.91 3.10 10.87
C GLY A 60 -24.44 3.51 11.06
N ALA A 61 -23.58 2.53 11.29
CA ALA A 61 -22.14 2.76 11.32
C ALA A 61 -21.63 3.01 9.89
N PRO A 62 -20.61 3.88 9.71
CA PRO A 62 -20.06 4.14 8.38
C PRO A 62 -19.46 2.87 7.77
N LEU A 63 -19.59 2.72 6.46
CA LEU A 63 -18.90 1.67 5.72
C LEU A 63 -17.39 1.87 5.89
N ARG A 64 -16.64 0.78 6.09
CA ARG A 64 -15.18 0.84 6.23
C ARG A 64 -14.52 0.22 5.02
N VAL A 65 -13.69 0.97 4.31
CA VAL A 65 -13.00 0.52 3.10
C VAL A 65 -11.49 0.65 3.28
N LEU A 66 -10.76 -0.41 2.97
CA LEU A 66 -9.30 -0.42 2.91
C LEU A 66 -8.88 -0.47 1.43
N VAL A 67 -8.09 0.51 1.01
CA VAL A 67 -7.47 0.56 -0.31
C VAL A 67 -5.97 0.39 -0.17
N VAL A 68 -5.39 -0.56 -0.90
CA VAL A 68 -3.97 -0.88 -0.87
C VAL A 68 -3.39 -0.81 -2.27
N GLY A 69 -2.30 -0.06 -2.42
CA GLY A 69 -1.51 0.05 -3.65
C GLY A 69 -0.12 -0.54 -3.49
N ALA A 70 0.54 -0.79 -4.62
CA ALA A 70 1.91 -1.30 -4.74
C ALA A 70 2.24 -2.42 -3.74
N MET A 71 1.36 -3.41 -3.67
CA MET A 71 1.65 -4.67 -2.99
C MET A 71 2.80 -5.41 -3.69
N HIS A 72 2.80 -5.36 -5.04
CA HIS A 72 4.00 -5.59 -5.83
C HIS A 72 4.67 -4.25 -6.11
N GLY A 73 5.98 -4.14 -5.86
CA GLY A 73 6.70 -2.87 -5.94
C GLY A 73 6.89 -2.36 -7.37
N ASP A 74 6.77 -3.21 -8.37
CA ASP A 74 6.84 -2.88 -9.81
C ASP A 74 5.49 -2.44 -10.41
N GLU A 75 4.40 -2.50 -9.66
CA GLU A 75 3.07 -2.02 -10.08
C GLU A 75 2.84 -0.55 -9.69
N LEU A 76 3.72 0.34 -10.15
CA LEU A 76 3.79 1.76 -9.75
C LEU A 76 2.46 2.52 -9.93
N THR A 77 1.71 2.21 -10.99
CA THR A 77 0.43 2.86 -11.30
C THR A 77 -0.63 2.64 -10.23
N SER A 78 -0.59 1.52 -9.50
CA SER A 78 -1.53 1.24 -8.41
C SER A 78 -1.30 2.17 -7.21
N ALA A 79 -0.04 2.51 -6.91
CA ALA A 79 0.29 3.52 -5.90
C ALA A 79 -0.15 4.92 -6.32
N SER A 80 0.12 5.29 -7.58
CA SER A 80 -0.35 6.57 -8.13
C SER A 80 -1.88 6.69 -8.05
N LEU A 81 -2.62 5.64 -8.48
CA LEU A 81 -4.07 5.62 -8.41
C LEU A 81 -4.59 5.80 -6.97
N ALA A 82 -3.99 5.10 -6.00
CA ALA A 82 -4.38 5.24 -4.60
C ALA A 82 -4.19 6.68 -4.08
N LEU A 83 -3.11 7.37 -4.48
CA LEU A 83 -2.88 8.78 -4.11
C LEU A 83 -3.90 9.73 -4.74
N HIS A 84 -4.23 9.56 -6.02
CA HIS A 84 -5.30 10.34 -6.67
C HIS A 84 -6.66 10.08 -6.03
N TRP A 85 -6.95 8.83 -5.66
CA TRP A 85 -8.21 8.46 -5.04
C TRP A 85 -8.39 9.06 -3.64
N ILE A 86 -7.32 9.28 -2.88
CA ILE A 86 -7.44 9.99 -1.58
C ILE A 86 -8.15 11.34 -1.77
N GLY A 87 -7.74 12.15 -2.75
CA GLY A 87 -8.38 13.45 -3.02
C GLY A 87 -9.84 13.33 -3.46
N LEU A 88 -10.18 12.30 -4.23
CA LEU A 88 -11.58 12.02 -4.61
C LEU A 88 -12.43 11.59 -3.41
N ALA A 89 -11.86 10.80 -2.50
CA ALA A 89 -12.54 10.35 -1.29
C ALA A 89 -12.77 11.50 -0.29
N GLU A 90 -11.83 12.43 -0.18
CA GLU A 90 -11.97 13.64 0.66
C GLU A 90 -13.10 14.57 0.16
N GLY A 91 -13.32 14.63 -1.15
CA GLY A 91 -14.41 15.42 -1.75
C GLY A 91 -15.76 14.70 -1.82
N ALA A 92 -15.85 13.44 -1.39
CA ALA A 92 -17.07 12.64 -1.52
C ALA A 92 -17.99 12.79 -0.29
N ASP A 93 -19.25 13.15 -0.51
CA ASP A 93 -20.28 13.19 0.55
C ASP A 93 -20.91 11.80 0.73
N GLN A 94 -20.12 10.85 1.23
CA GLN A 94 -20.56 9.47 1.47
C GLN A 94 -20.20 9.04 2.91
N PRO A 95 -21.03 8.23 3.58
CA PRO A 95 -20.78 7.76 4.94
C PRO A 95 -19.74 6.62 4.97
N VAL A 96 -18.54 6.88 4.44
CA VAL A 96 -17.47 5.90 4.31
C VAL A 96 -16.24 6.36 5.07
N HIS A 97 -15.74 5.51 5.96
CA HIS A 97 -14.40 5.61 6.52
C HIS A 97 -13.43 4.87 5.60
N TRP A 98 -12.61 5.63 4.88
CA TRP A 98 -11.56 5.08 4.03
C TRP A 98 -10.24 5.00 4.78
N ARG A 99 -9.51 3.91 4.56
CA ARG A 99 -8.09 3.81 4.88
C ARG A 99 -7.32 3.49 3.61
N PHE A 100 -6.32 4.29 3.32
CA PHE A 100 -5.42 4.12 2.18
C PHE A 100 -4.03 3.71 2.67
N ILE A 101 -3.43 2.72 2.00
CA ILE A 101 -2.01 2.39 2.08
C ILE A 101 -1.49 2.42 0.64
N PRO A 102 -1.07 3.59 0.11
CA PRO A 102 -0.70 3.69 -1.30
C PRO A 102 0.50 2.83 -1.70
N VAL A 103 1.42 2.58 -0.78
CA VAL A 103 2.61 1.74 -1.00
C VAL A 103 2.77 0.75 0.14
N LEU A 104 2.34 -0.50 -0.09
CA LEU A 104 2.53 -1.58 0.89
C LEU A 104 3.95 -2.19 0.82
N ASN A 105 4.56 -2.25 -0.37
CA ASN A 105 5.92 -2.77 -0.57
C ASN A 105 6.92 -1.67 -0.94
N PRO A 106 7.33 -0.81 0.02
CA PRO A 106 8.30 0.25 -0.26
C PRO A 106 9.68 -0.32 -0.61
N ASP A 107 9.99 -1.55 -0.21
CA ASP A 107 11.25 -2.20 -0.54
C ASP A 107 11.34 -2.56 -2.02
N GLY A 108 10.29 -3.19 -2.56
CA GLY A 108 10.21 -3.50 -3.97
C GLY A 108 10.10 -2.25 -4.84
N LEU A 109 9.33 -1.24 -4.40
CA LEU A 109 9.14 0.01 -5.15
C LEU A 109 10.42 0.83 -5.27
N LEU A 110 11.22 0.89 -4.20
CA LEU A 110 12.44 1.69 -4.12
C LEU A 110 13.72 0.94 -4.52
N ALA A 111 13.64 -0.35 -4.86
CA ALA A 111 14.77 -1.11 -5.40
C ALA A 111 15.31 -0.46 -6.68
N ARG A 112 16.61 -0.62 -7.00
CA ARG A 112 17.24 0.02 -8.18
C ARG A 112 16.44 -0.16 -9.46
N ARG A 113 15.91 -1.37 -9.67
CA ARG A 113 14.80 -1.66 -10.58
C ARG A 113 13.62 -2.07 -9.70
N PRO A 114 12.43 -1.47 -9.84
CA PRO A 114 11.26 -1.90 -9.08
C PRO A 114 11.03 -3.41 -9.21
N THR A 115 10.64 -4.06 -8.12
CA THR A 115 10.45 -5.52 -8.10
C THR A 115 9.09 -5.93 -7.57
N ARG A 116 8.56 -7.02 -8.13
CA ARG A 116 7.35 -7.70 -7.64
C ARG A 116 7.40 -8.03 -6.16
N VAL A 117 8.52 -8.57 -5.72
CA VAL A 117 8.74 -9.09 -4.36
C VAL A 117 9.29 -8.03 -3.40
N ASN A 118 9.25 -8.28 -2.10
CA ASN A 118 9.91 -7.45 -1.10
C ASN A 118 11.44 -7.69 -1.06
N ALA A 119 12.17 -7.02 -0.16
CA ALA A 119 13.63 -7.17 -0.03
C ALA A 119 14.11 -8.58 0.38
N ARG A 120 13.22 -9.50 0.78
CA ARG A 120 13.55 -10.91 1.05
C ARG A 120 13.21 -11.85 -0.10
N GLY A 121 12.73 -11.32 -1.23
CA GLY A 121 12.26 -12.15 -2.33
C GLY A 121 10.86 -12.73 -2.11
N VAL A 122 10.10 -12.26 -1.12
CA VAL A 122 8.74 -12.76 -0.85
C VAL A 122 7.72 -11.98 -1.69
N ASP A 123 6.91 -12.71 -2.46
CA ASP A 123 5.68 -12.18 -3.06
C ASP A 123 4.62 -11.96 -1.96
N LEU A 124 4.36 -10.70 -1.63
CA LEU A 124 3.42 -10.35 -0.56
C LEU A 124 2.00 -10.86 -0.82
N ASN A 125 1.58 -10.92 -2.10
CA ASN A 125 0.28 -11.44 -2.51
C ASN A 125 0.22 -12.98 -2.54
N ARG A 126 1.27 -13.63 -2.05
CA ARG A 126 1.32 -15.08 -1.81
C ARG A 126 1.60 -15.39 -0.35
N ASN A 127 1.74 -14.40 0.52
CA ASN A 127 2.18 -14.58 1.91
C ASN A 127 1.09 -14.21 2.95
N PHE A 128 -0.18 -14.23 2.54
CA PHE A 128 -1.30 -14.11 3.48
C PHE A 128 -1.49 -15.43 4.23
N ASN A 129 -1.75 -15.35 5.53
CA ASN A 129 -2.04 -16.51 6.36
C ASN A 129 -3.46 -17.06 6.09
N THR A 130 -3.67 -17.60 4.90
CA THR A 130 -4.92 -18.27 4.54
C THR A 130 -4.96 -19.68 5.15
N PRO A 131 -6.12 -20.19 5.57
CA PRO A 131 -6.21 -21.56 6.09
C PRO A 131 -5.59 -22.59 5.12
N GLY A 132 -4.72 -23.47 5.65
CA GLY A 132 -4.06 -24.51 4.85
C GLY A 132 -2.91 -24.04 3.96
N TRP A 133 -2.49 -22.77 4.06
CA TRP A 133 -1.49 -22.16 3.18
C TRP A 133 -0.20 -23.00 3.06
N GLU A 134 0.39 -23.42 4.17
CA GLU A 134 1.65 -24.18 4.17
C GLU A 134 1.56 -25.52 3.42
N ARG A 135 0.37 -26.14 3.42
CA ARG A 135 0.12 -27.44 2.77
C ARG A 135 -0.27 -27.26 1.30
N ASP A 136 -1.22 -26.35 1.05
CA ASP A 136 -1.92 -26.29 -0.23
C ASP A 136 -1.21 -25.39 -1.25
N ALA A 137 -0.48 -24.36 -0.78
CA ALA A 137 0.18 -23.42 -1.68
C ALA A 137 1.29 -24.08 -2.51
N PRO A 138 2.22 -24.90 -1.95
CA PRO A 138 3.22 -25.60 -2.77
C PRO A 138 2.59 -26.54 -3.79
N LEU A 139 1.56 -27.31 -3.37
CA LEU A 139 0.84 -28.24 -4.25
C LEU A 139 0.14 -27.50 -5.40
N TYR A 140 -0.49 -26.38 -5.12
CA TYR A 140 -1.14 -25.55 -6.13
C TYR A 140 -0.10 -24.98 -7.11
N TRP A 141 1.00 -24.40 -6.61
CA TRP A 141 2.01 -23.80 -7.47
C TRP A 141 2.69 -24.83 -8.38
N GLU A 142 3.05 -25.99 -7.86
CA GLU A 142 3.69 -27.06 -8.64
C GLU A 142 2.71 -27.75 -9.58
N LYS A 143 1.58 -28.23 -9.08
CA LYS A 143 0.71 -29.14 -9.83
C LYS A 143 -0.32 -28.42 -10.69
N ARG A 144 -0.88 -27.31 -10.20
CA ARG A 144 -1.95 -26.58 -10.90
C ARG A 144 -1.39 -25.49 -11.81
N THR A 145 -0.42 -24.72 -11.32
CA THR A 145 0.16 -23.60 -12.08
C THR A 145 1.45 -23.95 -12.81
N ARG A 146 1.99 -25.16 -12.60
CA ARG A 146 3.20 -25.68 -13.26
C ARG A 146 4.40 -24.74 -13.12
N LYS A 147 4.58 -24.16 -11.94
CA LYS A 147 5.67 -23.20 -11.65
C LYS A 147 5.66 -21.99 -12.60
N ASP A 148 4.48 -21.56 -13.04
CA ASP A 148 4.30 -20.29 -13.77
C ASP A 148 5.08 -19.19 -13.04
N PRO A 149 6.08 -18.54 -13.67
CA PRO A 149 6.91 -17.51 -13.03
C PRO A 149 6.10 -16.35 -12.45
N ARG A 150 4.85 -16.18 -12.89
CA ARG A 150 3.93 -15.14 -12.42
C ARG A 150 3.16 -15.54 -11.16
N ARG A 151 3.11 -16.85 -10.83
CA ARG A 151 2.35 -17.42 -9.71
C ARG A 151 3.22 -18.12 -8.68
N TRP A 152 4.37 -18.62 -9.13
CA TRP A 152 5.42 -19.19 -8.31
C TRP A 152 6.06 -18.09 -7.44
N PRO A 153 6.12 -18.26 -6.11
CA PRO A 153 6.78 -17.29 -5.23
C PRO A 153 8.29 -17.22 -5.43
#